data_AF-A0A376UDS2-F1
#
_entry.id   AF-A0A376UDS2-F1
#
_cell.length_a   1.000
_cell.length_b   1.000
_cell.length_c   1.000
_cell.angle_alpha   90.00
_cell.angle_beta   90.00
_cell.angle_gamma   90.00
#
_symmetry.space_group_name_H-M   'P 1'
#
loop_
_entity.id
_entity.type
_entity.pdbx_description
1 polymer ?
#
loop_
_entity_poly.entity_id
_entity_poly.type
_entity_poly.pdbx_seq_one_letter_code
_entity_poly.pdbx_strand_id
1 'polypeptide(L)'
;MPCAVGRTHSPGRGYPHLYLRPARSTAEEISRGLLAEPVQIHSHGGRVHLVQSGELNIDVAFLGVPSCDEFGNANGYTGKACCGSLGYAMVDADNAKQVVMLTEELLPYPHNPASIEQDQVDLIVKVDRVGDAAKIGAGATRMTTNPRELLIARSAADVIVNSGYFKEGFSMQTGTGGASLAVTRFLEDKMRSRDIRADFALGGITATMVDLHEKGLIRKLLDVQSFDSHAAQSLARNPNHIEISANQYANWGSKGASVDRLDVVVLSALEIDTQFNVNVLTGSDGVLRGASGGHCDTAIASALSIIVAPLVRGRIPTLVDNVLTCITPGSSVDILVTDHGIAVNPHVRSWQNVCRKRALKWFPLSGCRERARLLTGEPQPIEFTDRVVARCALPRWLGDRCCTSGEE
;
A
#
# COMPACT_ATOMS: atom_id res chain seq x y z
N MET A 1 24.52 -24.43 22.77
CA MET A 1 24.90 -23.40 23.76
C MET A 1 23.67 -22.53 24.01
N PRO A 2 23.38 -22.11 25.25
CA PRO A 2 22.08 -21.50 25.53
C PRO A 2 21.99 -20.13 24.87
N CYS A 3 21.06 -19.98 23.92
CA CYS A 3 20.64 -18.70 23.38
C CYS A 3 20.15 -17.83 24.53
N ALA A 4 20.89 -16.76 24.81
CA ALA A 4 20.44 -15.71 25.70
C ALA A 4 19.22 -15.02 25.05
N VAL A 5 18.04 -15.37 25.55
CA VAL A 5 16.79 -14.64 25.30
C VAL A 5 16.91 -13.30 26.03
N GLY A 6 17.49 -12.32 25.35
CA GLY A 6 17.53 -10.93 25.79
C GLY A 6 16.33 -10.17 25.27
N ARG A 7 15.19 -10.23 25.96
CA ARG A 7 14.14 -9.21 25.85
C ARG A 7 13.68 -8.83 27.25
N THR A 8 14.37 -7.86 27.85
CA THR A 8 13.79 -7.01 28.88
C THR A 8 12.73 -6.13 28.21
N HIS A 9 11.48 -6.57 28.17
CA HIS A 9 10.35 -5.65 27.97
C HIS A 9 10.16 -4.91 29.30
N SER A 10 10.65 -3.67 29.37
CA SER A 10 10.28 -2.77 30.45
C SER A 10 8.82 -2.34 30.22
N PRO A 11 7.88 -2.65 31.13
CA PRO A 11 6.52 -2.14 31.04
C PRO A 11 6.57 -0.62 31.18
N GLY A 12 6.01 0.12 30.23
CA GLY A 12 5.83 1.59 30.33
C GLY A 12 6.68 2.48 29.42
N ARG A 13 7.50 1.95 28.51
CA ARG A 13 8.11 2.78 27.44
C ARG A 13 7.29 2.68 26.16
N GLY A 14 6.64 3.78 25.78
CA GLY A 14 6.05 3.93 24.45
C GLY A 14 7.14 4.07 23.39
N TYR A 15 7.05 3.32 22.31
CA TYR A 15 7.92 3.47 21.14
C TYR A 15 7.22 4.33 20.07
N PRO A 16 7.95 5.09 19.26
CA PRO A 16 7.34 5.78 18.12
C PRO A 16 6.98 4.77 17.01
N HIS A 17 5.75 4.84 16.50
CA HIS A 17 5.24 3.97 15.43
C HIS A 17 4.92 4.77 14.16
N LEU A 18 5.22 4.22 12.97
CA LEU A 18 4.97 4.85 11.68
C LEU A 18 4.45 3.85 10.66
N TYR A 19 3.34 4.17 10.01
CA TYR A 19 2.71 3.30 8.99
C TYR A 19 2.13 4.04 7.79
N LEU A 20 1.94 5.35 7.91
CA LEU A 20 1.65 6.24 6.79
C LEU A 20 2.92 6.99 6.39
N ARG A 21 2.90 7.56 5.19
CA ARG A 21 4.03 8.34 4.68
C ARG A 21 4.22 9.60 5.52
N PRO A 22 5.37 9.78 6.19
CA PRO A 22 5.66 11.01 6.93
C PRO A 22 5.90 12.17 5.98
N ALA A 23 5.77 13.40 6.49
CA ALA A 23 6.29 14.57 5.79
C ALA A 23 7.79 14.42 5.54
N ARG A 24 8.27 14.92 4.40
CA ARG A 24 9.67 14.76 3.98
C ARG A 24 10.66 15.26 5.03
N SER A 25 10.39 16.42 5.63
CA SER A 25 11.22 17.00 6.69
C SER A 25 11.29 16.08 7.91
N THR A 26 10.16 15.53 8.36
CA THR A 26 10.12 14.58 9.48
C THR A 26 10.94 13.34 9.19
N ALA A 27 10.83 12.78 7.98
CA ALA A 27 11.54 11.59 7.57
C ALA A 27 13.06 11.81 7.51
N GLU A 28 13.49 12.98 7.00
CA GLU A 28 14.88 13.43 6.99
C GLU A 28 15.44 13.54 8.42
N GLU A 29 14.71 14.17 9.34
CA GLU A 29 15.15 14.32 10.72
C GLU A 29 15.19 12.99 11.49
N ILE A 30 14.22 12.10 11.29
CA ILE A 30 14.28 10.73 11.84
C ILE A 30 15.53 10.01 11.32
N SER A 31 15.83 10.12 10.03
CA SER A 31 17.02 9.51 9.42
C SER A 31 18.32 10.10 9.98
N ARG A 32 18.30 11.37 10.43
CA ARG A 32 19.40 12.04 11.15
C ARG A 32 19.47 11.68 12.64
N GLY A 33 18.56 10.83 13.13
CA GLY A 33 18.54 10.37 14.51
C GLY A 33 17.89 11.36 15.47
N LEU A 34 16.83 12.07 15.04
CA LEU A 34 16.02 12.94 15.90
C LEU A 34 15.50 12.22 17.15
N LEU A 35 15.10 10.95 17.02
CA LEU A 35 14.46 10.17 18.09
C LEU A 35 15.46 9.27 18.81
N ALA A 36 15.36 9.20 20.14
CA ALA A 36 16.19 8.33 20.96
C ALA A 36 15.92 6.84 20.69
N GLU A 37 14.64 6.49 20.58
CA GLU A 37 14.20 5.12 20.28
C GLU A 37 13.92 4.96 18.78
N PRO A 38 14.27 3.82 18.15
CA PRO A 38 14.01 3.57 16.74
C PRO A 38 12.50 3.54 16.44
N VAL A 39 12.11 4.15 15.32
CA VAL A 39 10.73 4.11 14.83
C VAL A 39 10.35 2.68 14.43
N GLN A 40 9.22 2.19 14.94
CA GLN A 40 8.64 0.92 14.51
C GLN A 40 7.79 1.13 13.26
N ILE A 41 8.23 0.55 12.15
CA ILE A 41 7.54 0.63 10.85
C ILE A 41 6.80 -0.68 10.62
N HIS A 42 5.51 -0.58 10.36
CA HIS A 42 4.65 -1.74 10.11
C HIS A 42 3.77 -1.50 8.88
N SER A 43 3.32 -2.60 8.29
CA SER A 43 2.32 -2.55 7.22
C SER A 43 0.95 -2.12 7.76
N HIS A 44 -0.01 -1.87 6.87
CA HIS A 44 -1.38 -1.57 7.27
C HIS A 44 -2.02 -2.73 8.03
N GLY A 45 -1.91 -3.95 7.50
CA GLY A 45 -2.37 -5.16 8.18
C GLY A 45 -1.64 -5.40 9.50
N GLY A 46 -0.33 -5.17 9.52
CA GLY A 46 0.49 -5.39 10.70
C GLY A 46 0.20 -4.44 11.84
N ARG A 47 -0.18 -3.19 11.54
CA ARG A 47 -0.69 -2.28 12.56
C ARG A 47 -1.87 -2.90 13.32
N VAL A 48 -2.88 -3.35 12.57
CA VAL A 48 -4.11 -3.88 13.15
C VAL A 48 -3.80 -5.11 13.99
N HIS A 49 -2.93 -5.99 13.49
CA HIS A 49 -2.50 -7.15 14.25
C HIS A 49 -1.82 -6.78 15.57
N LEU A 50 -0.91 -5.80 15.56
CA LEU A 50 -0.23 -5.34 16.78
C LEU A 50 -1.21 -4.74 17.80
N VAL A 51 -2.23 -4.01 17.31
CA VAL A 51 -3.28 -3.44 18.16
C VAL A 51 -4.11 -4.56 18.80
N GLN A 52 -4.61 -5.50 17.99
CA GLN A 52 -5.47 -6.59 18.46
C GLN A 52 -4.73 -7.63 19.31
N SER A 53 -3.42 -7.80 19.13
CA SER A 53 -2.60 -8.69 19.95
C SER A 53 -2.25 -8.10 21.31
N GLY A 54 -2.50 -6.80 21.51
CA GLY A 54 -2.09 -6.05 22.71
C GLY A 54 -0.61 -5.70 22.75
N GLU A 55 0.16 -5.94 21.67
CA GLU A 55 1.55 -5.47 21.56
C GLU A 55 1.60 -3.94 21.41
N LEU A 56 0.60 -3.34 20.75
CA LEU A 56 0.39 -1.90 20.63
C LEU A 56 -0.94 -1.50 21.28
N ASN A 57 -0.90 -0.90 22.47
CA ASN A 57 -2.11 -0.44 23.16
C ASN A 57 -2.31 1.05 22.92
N ILE A 58 -3.49 1.44 22.42
CA ILE A 58 -3.83 2.84 22.18
C ILE A 58 -4.56 3.36 23.41
N ASP A 59 -3.90 4.21 24.20
CA ASP A 59 -4.55 4.82 25.37
C ASP A 59 -5.57 5.88 24.97
N VAL A 60 -5.23 6.73 24.01
CA VAL A 60 -6.12 7.78 23.48
C VAL A 60 -5.98 7.86 21.96
N ALA A 61 -7.09 7.78 21.24
CA ALA A 61 -7.15 8.03 19.80
C ALA A 61 -7.71 9.43 19.52
N PHE A 62 -6.95 10.25 18.79
CA PHE A 62 -7.40 11.55 18.30
C PHE A 62 -7.80 11.42 16.83
N LEU A 63 -9.10 11.37 16.56
CA LEU A 63 -9.64 11.07 15.24
C LEU A 63 -10.27 12.31 14.62
N GLY A 64 -9.62 12.83 13.57
CA GLY A 64 -10.15 13.94 12.78
C GLY A 64 -11.24 13.49 11.81
N VAL A 65 -12.43 14.08 11.90
CA VAL A 65 -13.56 13.83 11.00
C VAL A 65 -14.09 15.16 10.44
N PRO A 66 -14.61 15.19 9.20
CA PRO A 66 -15.15 16.43 8.63
C PRO A 66 -16.43 16.89 9.34
N SER A 67 -17.28 15.95 9.77
CA SER A 67 -18.48 16.23 10.54
C SER A 67 -18.90 15.05 11.41
N CYS A 68 -19.59 15.32 12.51
CA CYS A 68 -20.26 14.31 13.34
C CYS A 68 -21.50 14.91 14.03
N ASP A 69 -22.38 14.08 14.60
CA ASP A 69 -23.40 14.58 15.54
C ASP A 69 -22.87 14.72 16.98
N GLU A 70 -23.73 15.16 17.89
CA GLU A 70 -23.41 15.35 19.31
C GLU A 70 -23.15 14.05 20.09
N PHE A 71 -23.46 12.90 19.51
CA PHE A 71 -23.25 11.57 20.10
C PHE A 71 -22.06 10.82 19.49
N GLY A 72 -21.44 11.36 18.43
CA GLY A 72 -20.21 10.83 17.86
C GLY A 72 -20.41 10.04 16.57
N ASN A 73 -21.62 9.96 16.03
CA ASN A 73 -21.81 9.34 14.72
C ASN A 73 -21.16 10.20 13.65
N ALA A 74 -20.17 9.65 12.94
CA ALA A 74 -19.34 10.39 11.99
C ALA A 74 -19.07 9.60 10.70
N ASN A 75 -18.89 10.32 9.60
CA ASN A 75 -18.36 9.76 8.35
C ASN A 75 -17.37 10.73 7.71
N GLY A 76 -16.62 10.25 6.72
CA GLY A 76 -15.61 11.05 6.02
C GLY A 76 -16.11 11.78 4.77
N TYR A 77 -17.42 11.79 4.48
CA TYR A 77 -17.96 12.34 3.23
C TYR A 77 -19.09 13.36 3.39
N THR A 78 -19.46 13.72 4.63
CA THR A 78 -20.29 14.89 4.95
C THR A 78 -19.43 16.00 5.56
N GLY A 79 -19.76 17.27 5.34
CA GLY A 79 -19.01 18.41 5.86
C GLY A 79 -18.05 19.02 4.83
N LYS A 80 -16.96 19.66 5.29
CA LYS A 80 -16.03 20.43 4.43
C LYS A 80 -14.77 19.65 4.08
N ALA A 81 -14.05 19.14 5.07
CA ALA A 81 -12.80 18.38 4.86
C ALA A 81 -13.04 16.90 4.48
N CYS A 82 -13.95 16.62 3.55
CA CYS A 82 -14.33 15.25 3.19
C CYS A 82 -13.16 14.44 2.63
N CYS A 83 -12.73 13.43 3.37
CA CYS A 83 -11.66 12.51 3.00
C CYS A 83 -12.13 11.19 2.39
N GLY A 84 -13.44 10.91 2.40
CA GLY A 84 -14.01 9.64 1.96
C GLY A 84 -13.87 8.58 3.05
N SER A 85 -13.28 7.42 2.71
CA SER A 85 -13.14 6.30 3.64
C SER A 85 -12.32 6.66 4.88
N LEU A 86 -12.81 6.27 6.06
CA LEU A 86 -12.20 6.34 7.38
C LEU A 86 -11.61 4.98 7.82
N GLY A 87 -11.36 4.05 6.88
CA GLY A 87 -11.03 2.66 7.16
C GLY A 87 -9.90 2.42 8.19
N TYR A 88 -8.90 3.30 8.26
CA TYR A 88 -7.86 3.22 9.30
C TYR A 88 -8.35 3.70 10.67
N ALA A 89 -9.11 4.78 10.73
CA ALA A 89 -9.64 5.36 11.96
C ALA A 89 -10.67 4.44 12.64
N MET A 90 -11.40 3.64 11.86
CA MET A 90 -12.32 2.62 12.39
C MET A 90 -11.61 1.63 13.33
N VAL A 91 -10.36 1.24 13.02
CA VAL A 91 -9.59 0.35 13.90
C VAL A 91 -9.23 1.03 15.21
N ASP A 92 -8.97 2.34 15.18
CA ASP A 92 -8.61 3.10 16.37
C ASP A 92 -9.83 3.30 17.26
N ALA A 93 -10.98 3.61 16.65
CA ALA A 93 -12.26 3.70 17.34
C ALA A 93 -12.63 2.39 18.05
N ASP A 94 -12.38 1.25 17.40
CA ASP A 94 -12.67 -0.08 17.95
C ASP A 94 -11.76 -0.52 19.11
N ASN A 95 -10.53 0.02 19.20
CA ASN A 95 -9.48 -0.58 20.06
C ASN A 95 -8.84 0.40 21.05
N ALA A 96 -9.05 1.70 20.91
CA ALA A 96 -8.53 2.67 21.87
C ALA A 96 -9.31 2.60 23.18
N LYS A 97 -8.61 2.85 24.31
CA LYS A 97 -9.29 2.95 25.61
C LYS A 97 -10.15 4.20 25.72
N GLN A 98 -9.78 5.26 24.99
CA GLN A 98 -10.53 6.49 24.90
C GLN A 98 -10.43 7.08 23.50
N VAL A 99 -11.56 7.51 22.94
CA VAL A 99 -11.65 8.10 21.61
C VAL A 99 -12.09 9.56 21.71
N VAL A 100 -11.23 10.44 21.18
CA VAL A 100 -11.47 11.87 21.08
C VAL A 100 -11.68 12.24 19.62
N MET A 101 -12.90 12.60 19.27
CA MET A 101 -13.28 13.03 17.95
C MET A 101 -13.05 14.53 17.78
N LEU A 102 -12.27 14.90 16.76
CA LEU A 102 -12.01 16.27 16.36
C LEU A 102 -12.84 16.55 15.11
N THR A 103 -13.83 17.44 15.19
CA THR A 103 -14.78 17.68 14.08
C THR A 103 -14.79 19.14 13.62
N GLU A 104 -14.96 19.41 12.32
CA GLU A 104 -15.16 20.79 11.83
C GLU A 104 -16.61 21.27 11.99
N GLU A 105 -17.56 20.33 11.98
CA GLU A 105 -18.98 20.62 11.95
C GLU A 105 -19.77 19.63 12.82
N LEU A 106 -20.66 20.17 13.65
CA LEU A 106 -21.64 19.40 14.41
C LEU A 106 -22.96 19.39 13.65
N LEU A 107 -23.48 18.19 13.38
CA LEU A 107 -24.73 17.96 12.66
C LEU A 107 -25.85 17.51 13.61
N PRO A 108 -27.13 17.64 13.21
CA PRO A 108 -28.25 17.10 13.99
C PRO A 108 -28.19 15.58 14.10
N TYR A 109 -28.54 15.06 15.28
CA TYR A 109 -28.66 13.63 15.54
C TYR A 109 -29.96 13.03 14.93
N PRO A 110 -29.94 11.79 14.40
CA PRO A 110 -28.77 10.94 14.18
C PRO A 110 -28.08 11.25 12.84
N HIS A 111 -26.76 11.43 12.86
CA HIS A 111 -25.98 11.55 11.64
C HIS A 111 -25.76 10.17 11.00
N ASN A 112 -26.06 10.06 9.70
CA ASN A 112 -25.99 8.80 8.97
C ASN A 112 -25.52 9.03 7.52
N PRO A 113 -24.73 8.11 6.95
CA PRO A 113 -24.19 6.89 7.56
C PRO A 113 -23.09 7.17 8.60
N ALA A 114 -22.90 6.24 9.52
CA ALA A 114 -21.88 6.32 10.56
C ALA A 114 -20.76 5.32 10.26
N SER A 115 -19.59 5.83 9.87
CA SER A 115 -18.36 5.05 9.72
C SER A 115 -17.70 4.81 11.09
N ILE A 116 -17.85 5.79 11.99
CA ILE A 116 -17.55 5.69 13.42
C ILE A 116 -18.88 5.93 14.14
N GLU A 117 -19.24 5.00 15.01
CA GLU A 117 -20.53 4.94 15.71
C GLU A 117 -20.43 5.53 17.11
N GLN A 118 -21.55 6.03 17.63
CA GLN A 118 -21.63 6.73 18.92
C GLN A 118 -21.17 5.92 20.14
N ASP A 119 -21.19 4.59 20.09
CA ASP A 119 -20.75 3.72 21.18
C ASP A 119 -19.22 3.50 21.18
N GLN A 120 -18.53 4.05 20.19
CA GLN A 120 -17.07 4.05 20.09
C GLN A 120 -16.44 5.38 20.53
N VAL A 121 -17.21 6.42 20.85
CA VAL A 121 -16.71 7.80 21.05
C VAL A 121 -16.94 8.29 22.48
N ASP A 122 -15.88 8.78 23.13
CA ASP A 122 -15.96 9.31 24.50
C ASP A 122 -16.09 10.84 24.55
N LEU A 123 -15.34 11.54 23.69
CA LEU A 123 -15.26 13.00 23.69
C LEU A 123 -15.34 13.56 22.27
N ILE A 124 -16.02 14.70 22.12
CA ILE A 124 -16.13 15.42 20.85
C ILE A 124 -15.67 16.85 21.05
N VAL A 125 -14.76 17.31 20.19
CA VAL A 125 -14.23 18.67 20.18
C VAL A 125 -14.39 19.25 18.79
N LYS A 126 -15.13 20.36 18.70
CA LYS A 126 -15.21 21.13 17.47
C LYS A 126 -13.91 21.94 17.29
N VAL A 127 -13.32 21.83 16.11
CA VAL A 127 -12.11 22.56 15.69
C VAL A 127 -12.37 23.33 14.41
N ASP A 128 -11.52 24.31 14.10
CA ASP A 128 -11.69 25.10 12.88
C ASP A 128 -11.45 24.28 11.61
N ARG A 129 -10.49 23.35 11.67
CA ARG A 129 -10.07 22.55 10.52
C ARG A 129 -9.34 21.27 10.94
N VAL A 130 -9.72 20.14 10.35
CA VAL A 130 -9.03 18.84 10.48
C VAL A 130 -8.17 18.54 9.26
N GLY A 131 -8.50 19.11 8.09
CA GLY A 131 -7.79 18.79 6.85
C GLY A 131 -8.03 19.76 5.70
N ASP A 132 -7.35 19.49 4.57
CA ASP A 132 -7.45 20.29 3.34
C ASP A 132 -8.04 19.47 2.18
N ALA A 133 -9.37 19.45 2.06
CA ALA A 133 -10.06 18.72 1.00
C ALA A 133 -9.60 19.12 -0.41
N ALA A 134 -9.23 20.39 -0.62
CA ALA A 134 -8.75 20.87 -1.93
C ALA A 134 -7.39 20.26 -2.32
N LYS A 135 -6.65 19.67 -1.37
CA LYS A 135 -5.36 19.00 -1.61
C LYS A 135 -5.48 17.49 -1.69
N ILE A 136 -6.64 16.90 -1.45
CA ILE A 136 -6.86 15.45 -1.56
C ILE A 136 -6.73 15.06 -3.03
N GLY A 137 -5.82 14.12 -3.34
CA GLY A 137 -5.48 13.72 -4.70
C GLY A 137 -4.61 14.69 -5.48
N ALA A 138 -4.12 15.79 -4.89
CA ALA A 138 -3.28 16.74 -5.63
C ALA A 138 -1.98 16.08 -6.14
N GLY A 139 -1.84 15.99 -7.47
CA GLY A 139 -0.64 15.55 -8.18
C GLY A 139 -0.52 14.03 -8.36
N ALA A 140 -0.54 13.25 -7.27
CA ALA A 140 -0.17 11.83 -7.28
C ALA A 140 -1.14 10.92 -8.06
N THR A 141 -2.44 11.23 -8.04
CA THR A 141 -3.50 10.43 -8.67
C THR A 141 -3.79 10.82 -10.13
N ARG A 142 -3.02 11.76 -10.69
CA ARG A 142 -3.19 12.14 -12.10
C ARG A 142 -2.67 11.03 -13.00
N MET A 143 -3.48 10.66 -13.99
CA MET A 143 -3.07 9.76 -15.05
C MET A 143 -1.80 10.29 -15.74
N THR A 144 -0.77 9.45 -15.82
CA THR A 144 0.51 9.84 -16.41
C THR A 144 0.40 10.05 -17.92
N THR A 145 1.15 11.04 -18.41
CA THR A 145 1.37 11.26 -19.84
C THR A 145 2.78 10.84 -20.27
N ASN A 146 3.60 10.32 -19.34
CA ASN A 146 4.95 9.89 -19.63
C ASN A 146 4.92 8.61 -20.48
N PRO A 147 5.48 8.62 -21.70
CA PRO A 147 5.43 7.46 -22.59
C PRO A 147 6.15 6.22 -22.00
N ARG A 148 7.17 6.39 -21.16
CA ARG A 148 7.82 5.26 -20.46
C ARG A 148 6.86 4.59 -19.48
N GLU A 149 6.15 5.39 -18.68
CA GLU A 149 5.21 4.84 -17.70
C GLU A 149 3.99 4.21 -18.39
N LEU A 150 3.53 4.79 -19.50
CA LEU A 150 2.48 4.20 -20.33
C LEU A 150 2.92 2.89 -21.01
N LEU A 151 4.19 2.78 -21.41
CA LEU A 151 4.75 1.53 -21.91
C LEU A 151 4.73 0.45 -20.82
N ILE A 152 5.23 0.78 -19.63
CA ILE A 152 5.22 -0.14 -18.47
C ILE A 152 3.80 -0.57 -18.14
N ALA A 153 2.86 0.39 -18.05
CA ALA A 153 1.46 0.12 -17.77
C ALA A 153 0.81 -0.79 -18.82
N ARG A 154 1.08 -0.57 -20.10
CA ARG A 154 0.60 -1.45 -21.18
C ARG A 154 1.17 -2.85 -21.04
N SER A 155 2.47 -2.99 -20.79
CA SER A 155 3.11 -4.29 -20.58
C SER A 155 2.57 -4.99 -19.33
N ALA A 156 2.28 -4.27 -18.25
CA ALA A 156 1.65 -4.83 -17.06
C ALA A 156 0.22 -5.31 -17.35
N ALA A 157 -0.57 -4.56 -18.12
CA ALA A 157 -1.89 -5.01 -18.55
C ALA A 157 -1.79 -6.27 -19.44
N ASP A 158 -0.81 -6.35 -20.34
CA ASP A 158 -0.59 -7.56 -21.16
C ASP A 158 -0.17 -8.76 -20.30
N VAL A 159 0.61 -8.56 -19.24
CA VAL A 159 0.89 -9.60 -18.24
C VAL A 159 -0.42 -10.09 -17.63
N ILE A 160 -1.22 -9.19 -17.04
CA ILE A 160 -2.50 -9.54 -16.40
C ILE A 160 -3.41 -10.33 -17.36
N VAL A 161 -3.58 -9.84 -18.58
CA VAL A 161 -4.43 -10.44 -19.61
C VAL A 161 -4.00 -11.84 -20.03
N ASN A 162 -2.72 -12.17 -19.88
CA ASN A 162 -2.14 -13.48 -20.21
C ASN A 162 -1.90 -14.37 -18.98
N SER A 163 -2.22 -13.90 -17.78
CA SER A 163 -1.95 -14.60 -16.52
C SER A 163 -2.77 -15.85 -16.26
N GLY A 164 -3.94 -15.97 -16.90
CA GLY A 164 -4.97 -16.94 -16.52
C GLY A 164 -5.92 -16.45 -15.43
N TYR A 165 -5.60 -15.35 -14.73
CA TYR A 165 -6.49 -14.69 -13.77
C TYR A 165 -7.44 -13.68 -14.42
N PHE A 166 -7.13 -13.18 -15.62
CA PHE A 166 -8.01 -12.26 -16.35
C PHE A 166 -9.19 -13.00 -16.99
N LYS A 167 -10.21 -13.26 -16.17
CA LYS A 167 -11.45 -13.96 -16.50
C LYS A 167 -12.65 -13.23 -15.88
N GLU A 168 -13.86 -13.57 -16.30
CA GLU A 168 -15.08 -13.02 -15.69
C GLU A 168 -15.08 -13.19 -14.17
N GLY A 169 -15.34 -12.10 -13.45
CA GLY A 169 -15.37 -12.07 -11.98
C GLY A 169 -13.99 -11.99 -11.30
N PHE A 170 -12.92 -11.63 -12.02
CA PHE A 170 -11.62 -11.43 -11.37
C PHE A 170 -11.63 -10.25 -10.39
N SER A 171 -10.69 -10.22 -9.46
CA SER A 171 -10.49 -9.09 -8.55
C SER A 171 -9.12 -8.41 -8.75
N MET A 172 -9.03 -7.12 -8.43
CA MET A 172 -7.76 -6.40 -8.58
C MET A 172 -7.52 -5.27 -7.59
N GLN A 173 -6.26 -5.00 -7.34
CA GLN A 173 -5.80 -3.74 -6.73
C GLN A 173 -4.71 -3.12 -7.60
N THR A 174 -4.78 -1.81 -7.81
CA THR A 174 -3.77 -1.05 -8.55
C THR A 174 -3.15 0.03 -7.66
N GLY A 175 -1.98 0.53 -8.05
CA GLY A 175 -1.36 1.65 -7.37
C GLY A 175 -2.06 2.98 -7.65
N THR A 176 -1.63 4.01 -6.94
CA THR A 176 -2.30 5.32 -6.88
C THR A 176 -1.62 6.40 -7.71
N GLY A 177 -0.56 6.03 -8.45
CA GLY A 177 0.12 6.93 -9.38
C GLY A 177 0.99 6.18 -10.41
N GLY A 178 1.54 6.94 -11.36
CA GLY A 178 2.47 6.45 -12.38
C GLY A 178 1.95 5.27 -13.20
N ALA A 179 2.83 4.32 -13.53
CA ALA A 179 2.49 3.13 -14.30
C ALA A 179 1.49 2.22 -13.57
N SER A 180 1.57 2.13 -12.24
CA SER A 180 0.68 1.27 -11.44
C SER A 180 -0.77 1.74 -11.46
N LEU A 181 -1.02 3.05 -11.60
CA LEU A 181 -2.36 3.60 -11.83
C LEU A 181 -2.77 3.45 -13.30
N ALA A 182 -1.86 3.77 -14.23
CA ALA A 182 -2.17 3.80 -15.66
C ALA A 182 -2.47 2.43 -16.29
N VAL A 183 -2.17 1.34 -15.60
CA VAL A 183 -2.55 -0.01 -16.03
C VAL A 183 -4.07 -0.13 -16.24
N THR A 184 -4.88 0.58 -15.45
CA THR A 184 -6.36 0.55 -15.52
C THR A 184 -6.88 0.98 -16.88
N ARG A 185 -6.26 1.98 -17.50
CA ARG A 185 -6.60 2.45 -18.85
C ARG A 185 -6.49 1.34 -19.89
N PHE A 186 -5.43 0.54 -19.82
CA PHE A 186 -5.21 -0.55 -20.78
C PHE A 186 -6.06 -1.78 -20.44
N LEU A 187 -6.36 -2.01 -19.16
CA LEU A 187 -7.29 -3.05 -18.74
C LEU A 187 -8.71 -2.76 -19.21
N GLU A 188 -9.16 -1.50 -19.19
CA GLU A 188 -10.48 -1.10 -19.69
C GLU A 188 -10.74 -1.63 -21.12
N ASP A 189 -9.85 -1.31 -22.06
CA ASP A 189 -9.97 -1.73 -23.45
C ASP A 189 -10.02 -3.26 -23.57
N LYS A 190 -9.22 -3.96 -22.76
CA LYS A 190 -9.15 -5.43 -22.76
C LYS A 190 -10.40 -6.07 -22.17
N MET A 191 -10.94 -5.50 -21.09
CA MET A 191 -12.18 -5.92 -20.46
C MET A 191 -13.34 -5.79 -21.44
N ARG A 192 -13.46 -4.64 -22.11
CA ARG A 192 -14.46 -4.41 -23.16
C ARG A 192 -14.32 -5.39 -24.32
N SER A 193 -13.09 -5.60 -24.81
CA SER A 193 -12.85 -6.48 -25.96
C SER A 193 -13.19 -7.95 -25.72
N ARG A 194 -13.21 -8.40 -24.46
CA ARG A 194 -13.50 -9.77 -24.06
C ARG A 194 -14.84 -9.94 -23.34
N ASP A 195 -15.60 -8.86 -23.20
CA ASP A 195 -16.81 -8.79 -22.37
C ASP A 195 -16.59 -9.35 -20.95
N ILE A 196 -15.47 -8.98 -20.33
CA ILE A 196 -15.08 -9.40 -18.99
C ILE A 196 -15.31 -8.26 -18.01
N ARG A 197 -15.86 -8.57 -16.84
CA ARG A 197 -16.06 -7.65 -15.71
C ARG A 197 -15.35 -8.18 -14.47
N ALA A 198 -14.78 -7.27 -13.68
CA ALA A 198 -14.21 -7.59 -12.38
C ALA A 198 -15.31 -7.65 -11.30
N ASP A 199 -15.19 -8.57 -10.35
CA ASP A 199 -16.11 -8.64 -9.22
C ASP A 199 -15.87 -7.50 -8.23
N PHE A 200 -14.60 -7.19 -7.95
CA PHE A 200 -14.28 -6.03 -7.15
C PHE A 200 -12.89 -5.46 -7.42
N ALA A 201 -12.73 -4.18 -7.11
CA ALA A 201 -11.44 -3.56 -6.89
C ALA A 201 -11.27 -3.18 -5.42
N LEU A 202 -10.04 -3.29 -4.92
CA LEU A 202 -9.70 -3.14 -3.51
C LEU A 202 -8.60 -2.10 -3.32
N GLY A 203 -8.55 -1.54 -2.11
CA GLY A 203 -7.42 -0.80 -1.59
C GLY A 203 -7.83 0.62 -1.34
N GLY A 204 -6.95 1.56 -1.65
CA GLY A 204 -7.38 2.94 -1.70
C GLY A 204 -7.83 3.33 -3.10
N ILE A 205 -9.09 3.75 -3.18
CA ILE A 205 -9.77 3.95 -4.46
C ILE A 205 -9.39 5.30 -5.05
N THR A 206 -9.18 5.32 -6.37
CA THR A 206 -8.94 6.54 -7.16
C THR A 206 -10.12 6.81 -8.10
N ALA A 207 -10.18 8.02 -8.64
CA ALA A 207 -11.15 8.42 -9.65
C ALA A 207 -11.18 7.47 -10.86
N THR A 208 -10.02 6.91 -11.23
CA THR A 208 -9.94 5.96 -12.34
C THR A 208 -10.66 4.63 -12.04
N MET A 209 -10.62 4.19 -10.79
CA MET A 209 -11.29 2.97 -10.37
C MET A 209 -12.81 3.19 -10.25
N VAL A 210 -13.21 4.37 -9.77
CA VAL A 210 -14.61 4.82 -9.78
C VAL A 210 -15.17 4.86 -11.21
N ASP A 211 -14.44 5.45 -12.16
CA ASP A 211 -14.87 5.51 -13.56
C ASP A 211 -15.13 4.11 -14.14
N LEU A 212 -14.24 3.14 -13.89
CA LEU A 212 -14.46 1.75 -14.31
C LEU A 212 -15.67 1.09 -13.62
N HIS A 213 -15.91 1.42 -12.36
CA HIS A 213 -17.09 0.97 -11.64
C HIS A 213 -18.39 1.55 -12.22
N GLU A 214 -18.44 2.87 -12.44
CA GLU A 214 -19.61 3.56 -13.02
C GLU A 214 -19.87 3.13 -14.47
N LYS A 215 -18.84 2.72 -15.21
CA LYS A 215 -18.93 2.07 -16.53
C LYS A 215 -19.42 0.61 -16.49
N GLY A 216 -19.63 0.04 -15.31
CA GLY A 216 -20.08 -1.35 -15.12
C GLY A 216 -19.02 -2.41 -15.42
N LEU A 217 -17.73 -2.02 -15.47
CA LEU A 217 -16.61 -2.93 -15.69
C LEU A 217 -16.11 -3.54 -14.38
N ILE A 218 -16.33 -2.85 -13.25
CA ILE A 218 -16.05 -3.36 -11.91
C ILE A 218 -17.36 -3.34 -11.12
N ARG A 219 -17.76 -4.48 -10.56
CA ARG A 219 -19.06 -4.57 -9.87
C ARG A 219 -19.05 -3.87 -8.51
N LYS A 220 -17.96 -3.97 -7.75
CA LYS A 220 -17.84 -3.39 -6.40
C LYS A 220 -16.48 -2.73 -6.18
N LEU A 221 -16.45 -1.68 -5.38
CA LEU A 221 -15.23 -1.08 -4.85
C LEU A 221 -15.20 -1.32 -3.35
N LEU A 222 -14.08 -1.82 -2.83
CA LEU A 222 -13.84 -1.98 -1.40
C LEU A 222 -12.77 -0.98 -0.99
N ASP A 223 -13.18 0.08 -0.27
CA ASP A 223 -12.37 1.27 -0.03
C ASP A 223 -11.93 1.39 1.44
N VAL A 224 -10.63 1.19 1.68
CA VAL A 224 -10.00 1.45 2.97
C VAL A 224 -9.48 2.89 3.08
N GLN A 225 -9.33 3.58 1.94
CA GLN A 225 -8.82 4.95 1.85
C GLN A 225 -9.11 5.59 0.50
N SER A 226 -9.94 6.63 0.45
CA SER A 226 -10.16 7.36 -0.79
C SER A 226 -8.95 8.27 -1.11
N PHE A 227 -8.31 8.09 -2.27
CA PHE A 227 -7.08 8.81 -2.62
C PHE A 227 -7.30 10.17 -3.29
N ASP A 228 -8.51 10.43 -3.79
CA ASP A 228 -8.91 11.69 -4.39
C ASP A 228 -10.36 12.04 -4.05
N SER A 229 -10.72 13.31 -4.27
CA SER A 229 -12.07 13.82 -3.95
C SER A 229 -13.18 13.14 -4.75
N HIS A 230 -12.88 12.62 -5.94
CA HIS A 230 -13.88 11.90 -6.74
C HIS A 230 -14.16 10.52 -6.15
N ALA A 231 -13.14 9.80 -5.67
CA ALA A 231 -13.33 8.58 -4.89
C ALA A 231 -14.12 8.83 -3.60
N ALA A 232 -13.78 9.88 -2.84
CA ALA A 232 -14.51 10.24 -1.63
C ALA A 232 -16.00 10.55 -1.90
N GLN A 233 -16.31 11.30 -2.95
CA GLN A 233 -17.69 11.59 -3.36
C GLN A 233 -18.40 10.34 -3.90
N SER A 234 -17.66 9.46 -4.59
CA SER A 234 -18.23 8.20 -5.07
C SER A 234 -18.67 7.33 -3.91
N LEU A 235 -17.90 7.27 -2.82
CA LEU A 235 -18.23 6.45 -1.66
C LEU A 235 -19.59 6.87 -1.07
N ALA A 236 -19.88 8.17 -1.06
CA ALA A 236 -21.15 8.71 -0.58
C ALA A 236 -22.37 8.38 -1.45
N ARG A 237 -22.18 8.22 -2.77
CA ARG A 237 -23.29 8.14 -3.74
C ARG A 237 -23.50 6.77 -4.38
N ASN A 238 -22.45 5.94 -4.45
CA ASN A 238 -22.48 4.65 -5.14
C ASN A 238 -22.63 3.52 -4.10
N PRO A 239 -23.77 2.79 -4.04
CA PRO A 239 -24.01 1.78 -3.00
C PRO A 239 -23.10 0.55 -3.09
N ASN A 240 -22.46 0.33 -4.24
CA ASN A 240 -21.47 -0.73 -4.44
C ASN A 240 -20.03 -0.23 -4.30
N HIS A 241 -19.84 1.05 -3.92
CA HIS A 241 -18.59 1.54 -3.37
C HIS A 241 -18.72 1.46 -1.85
N ILE A 242 -18.02 0.49 -1.25
CA ILE A 242 -18.23 0.03 0.11
C ILE A 242 -17.00 0.41 0.93
N GLU A 243 -17.22 1.13 2.02
CA GLU A 243 -16.20 1.43 3.01
C GLU A 243 -15.83 0.16 3.79
N ILE A 244 -14.54 -0.08 3.99
CA ILE A 244 -14.04 -1.20 4.79
C ILE A 244 -12.96 -0.74 5.78
N SER A 245 -12.89 -1.38 6.93
CA SER A 245 -11.83 -1.09 7.91
C SER A 245 -10.49 -1.68 7.48
N ALA A 246 -9.38 -1.17 8.03
CA ALA A 246 -8.05 -1.75 7.80
C ALA A 246 -7.95 -3.21 8.26
N ASN A 247 -8.81 -3.63 9.22
CA ASN A 247 -8.95 -5.02 9.65
C ASN A 247 -9.56 -5.91 8.55
N GLN A 248 -10.62 -5.43 7.89
CA GLN A 248 -11.24 -6.11 6.75
C GLN A 248 -10.40 -6.00 5.47
N TYR A 249 -9.48 -5.03 5.41
CA TYR A 249 -8.57 -4.86 4.30
C TYR A 249 -7.46 -5.92 4.32
N ALA A 250 -6.54 -5.84 5.28
CA ALA A 250 -5.21 -6.46 5.17
C ALA A 250 -4.67 -7.12 6.45
N ASN A 251 -5.43 -7.17 7.54
CA ASN A 251 -4.95 -7.78 8.78
C ASN A 251 -4.83 -9.30 8.63
N TRP A 252 -3.61 -9.83 8.68
CA TRP A 252 -3.35 -11.27 8.61
C TRP A 252 -3.90 -12.07 9.82
N GLY A 253 -4.15 -11.41 10.95
CA GLY A 253 -4.80 -12.01 12.11
C GLY A 253 -6.33 -11.99 12.04
N SER A 254 -6.91 -11.37 11.01
CA SER A 254 -8.37 -11.28 10.85
C SER A 254 -8.97 -12.62 10.45
N LYS A 255 -10.26 -12.80 10.77
CA LYS A 255 -11.06 -13.93 10.27
C LYS A 255 -11.31 -13.87 8.76
N GLY A 256 -11.13 -12.70 8.16
CA GLY A 256 -11.21 -12.51 6.72
C GLY A 256 -10.66 -11.15 6.32
N ALA A 257 -9.52 -11.15 5.62
CA ALA A 257 -8.97 -9.96 4.98
C ALA A 257 -9.32 -9.99 3.48
N SER A 258 -9.74 -8.86 2.94
CA SER A 258 -10.16 -8.73 1.54
C SER A 258 -8.99 -8.94 0.57
N VAL A 259 -7.75 -8.69 1.02
CA VAL A 259 -6.54 -8.99 0.24
C VAL A 259 -6.37 -10.48 -0.05
N ASP A 260 -6.90 -11.38 0.79
CA ASP A 260 -6.88 -12.84 0.57
C ASP A 260 -7.80 -13.28 -0.58
N ARG A 261 -8.60 -12.35 -1.12
CA ARG A 261 -9.48 -12.56 -2.27
C ARG A 261 -8.99 -11.85 -3.52
N LEU A 262 -7.77 -11.29 -3.52
CA LEU A 262 -7.17 -10.62 -4.67
C LEU A 262 -6.59 -11.61 -5.68
N ASP A 263 -7.05 -11.56 -6.92
CA ASP A 263 -6.40 -12.28 -8.02
C ASP A 263 -5.13 -11.55 -8.46
N VAL A 264 -5.17 -10.22 -8.57
CA VAL A 264 -4.06 -9.44 -9.14
C VAL A 264 -3.80 -8.18 -8.31
N VAL A 265 -2.53 -7.93 -7.99
CA VAL A 265 -2.08 -6.63 -7.48
C VAL A 265 -0.96 -6.04 -8.34
N VAL A 266 -1.04 -4.73 -8.60
CA VAL A 266 -0.01 -3.96 -9.28
C VAL A 266 0.57 -2.92 -8.34
N LEU A 267 1.83 -3.12 -7.94
CA LEU A 267 2.56 -2.30 -6.97
C LEU A 267 3.74 -1.58 -7.63
N SER A 268 4.28 -0.56 -6.96
CA SER A 268 5.49 0.15 -7.42
C SER A 268 6.68 -0.13 -6.50
N ALA A 269 7.88 0.31 -6.89
CA ALA A 269 9.12 0.11 -6.13
C ALA A 269 10.02 1.35 -6.20
N LEU A 270 10.69 1.72 -5.11
CA LEU A 270 11.86 2.61 -5.17
C LEU A 270 13.07 1.84 -5.70
N GLU A 271 13.32 0.67 -5.12
CA GLU A 271 14.34 -0.28 -5.54
C GLU A 271 13.75 -1.69 -5.52
N ILE A 272 14.28 -2.57 -6.36
CA ILE A 272 14.06 -4.01 -6.33
C ILE A 272 15.39 -4.70 -6.55
N ASP A 273 15.66 -5.79 -5.85
CA ASP A 273 16.94 -6.50 -5.97
C ASP A 273 16.89 -7.78 -6.80
N THR A 274 18.03 -8.46 -6.90
CA THR A 274 18.18 -9.71 -7.67
C THR A 274 17.43 -10.90 -7.07
N GLN A 275 16.92 -10.76 -5.85
CA GLN A 275 16.07 -11.74 -5.17
C GLN A 275 14.60 -11.33 -5.20
N PHE A 276 14.26 -10.25 -5.93
CA PHE A 276 12.94 -9.62 -5.99
C PHE A 276 12.49 -8.94 -4.69
N ASN A 277 13.35 -8.76 -3.69
CA ASN A 277 12.98 -7.96 -2.53
C ASN A 277 12.76 -6.51 -2.95
N VAL A 278 11.76 -5.86 -2.36
CA VAL A 278 11.33 -4.52 -2.76
C VAL A 278 11.53 -3.53 -1.62
N ASN A 279 12.12 -2.38 -1.98
CA ASN A 279 12.20 -1.19 -1.16
C ASN A 279 11.14 -0.18 -1.61
N VAL A 280 10.36 0.30 -0.65
CA VAL A 280 9.42 1.42 -0.83
C VAL A 280 9.58 2.49 0.25
N LEU A 281 10.63 2.41 1.06
CA LEU A 281 10.80 3.23 2.25
C LEU A 281 11.95 4.24 2.14
N THR A 282 13.15 3.77 1.81
CA THR A 282 14.37 4.58 1.75
C THR A 282 14.70 4.98 0.31
N GLY A 283 15.14 6.22 0.14
CA GLY A 283 15.64 6.68 -1.16
C GLY A 283 17.04 6.16 -1.46
N SER A 284 17.54 6.46 -2.66
CA SER A 284 18.91 6.15 -3.08
C SER A 284 20.00 6.88 -2.28
N ASP A 285 19.62 7.79 -1.38
CA ASP A 285 20.48 8.48 -0.42
C ASP A 285 20.37 7.87 1.00
N GLY A 286 19.65 6.75 1.15
CA GLY A 286 19.46 6.04 2.42
C GLY A 286 18.43 6.70 3.34
N VAL A 287 17.87 7.84 2.95
CA VAL A 287 16.95 8.63 3.78
C VAL A 287 15.52 8.11 3.65
N LEU A 288 14.82 7.99 4.79
CA LEU A 288 13.39 7.67 4.83
C LEU A 288 12.60 8.70 4.02
N ARG A 289 11.72 8.23 3.12
CA ARG A 289 10.86 9.10 2.29
C ARG A 289 9.58 8.47 1.77
N GLY A 290 9.46 7.16 1.93
CA GLY A 290 8.29 6.39 1.53
C GLY A 290 7.49 5.88 2.72
N ALA A 291 6.77 4.79 2.51
CA ALA A 291 5.93 4.15 3.50
C ALA A 291 5.87 2.65 3.22
N SER A 292 5.69 1.84 4.26
CA SER A 292 5.42 0.40 4.10
C SER A 292 4.06 0.19 3.42
N GLY A 293 3.02 0.81 3.98
CA GLY A 293 1.66 0.74 3.46
C GLY A 293 1.09 -0.69 3.48
N GLY A 294 0.21 -1.00 2.53
CA GLY A 294 -0.31 -2.36 2.30
C GLY A 294 0.52 -3.15 1.28
N HIS A 295 1.76 -2.71 1.00
CA HIS A 295 2.58 -3.26 -0.10
C HIS A 295 2.88 -4.74 0.11
N CYS A 296 3.50 -5.08 1.24
CA CYS A 296 3.78 -6.48 1.56
C CYS A 296 2.51 -7.29 1.86
N ASP A 297 1.49 -6.67 2.47
CA ASP A 297 0.22 -7.35 2.78
C ASP A 297 -0.44 -7.88 1.49
N THR A 298 -0.58 -7.02 0.48
CA THR A 298 -1.21 -7.37 -0.79
C THR A 298 -0.33 -8.26 -1.65
N ALA A 299 0.99 -8.03 -1.67
CA ALA A 299 1.93 -8.87 -2.41
C ALA A 299 1.88 -10.33 -1.92
N ILE A 300 1.81 -10.53 -0.60
CA ILE A 300 1.76 -11.87 0.02
C ILE A 300 0.42 -12.56 -0.24
N ALA A 301 -0.69 -11.82 -0.17
CA ALA A 301 -2.03 -12.42 -0.22
C ALA A 301 -2.55 -12.64 -1.64
N SER A 302 -2.14 -11.81 -2.61
CA SER A 302 -2.64 -11.87 -3.98
C SER A 302 -2.20 -13.15 -4.71
N ALA A 303 -3.02 -13.62 -5.66
CA ALA A 303 -2.64 -14.74 -6.51
C ALA A 303 -1.56 -14.38 -7.55
N LEU A 304 -1.46 -13.10 -7.92
CA LEU A 304 -0.44 -12.56 -8.81
C LEU A 304 0.02 -11.17 -8.36
N SER A 305 1.27 -11.08 -7.92
CA SER A 305 1.93 -9.85 -7.48
C SER A 305 2.87 -9.29 -8.56
N ILE A 306 2.52 -8.11 -9.09
CA ILE A 306 3.27 -7.44 -10.15
C ILE A 306 3.89 -6.15 -9.62
N ILE A 307 5.22 -6.05 -9.69
CA ILE A 307 5.94 -4.79 -9.47
C ILE A 307 6.14 -4.07 -10.80
N VAL A 308 5.78 -2.79 -10.86
CA VAL A 308 6.04 -1.93 -12.00
C VAL A 308 7.02 -0.83 -11.63
N ALA A 309 8.08 -0.67 -12.43
CA ALA A 309 9.01 0.44 -12.26
C ALA A 309 9.82 0.69 -13.53
N PRO A 310 10.21 1.95 -13.84
CA PRO A 310 11.24 2.19 -14.85
C PRO A 310 12.55 1.54 -14.40
N LEU A 311 13.31 0.98 -15.33
CA LEU A 311 14.59 0.33 -15.01
C LEU A 311 15.57 1.31 -14.37
N VAL A 312 15.51 2.58 -14.79
CA VAL A 312 16.38 3.66 -14.32
C VAL A 312 15.56 4.95 -14.13
N ARG A 313 15.82 5.67 -13.03
CA ARG A 313 15.28 7.01 -12.75
C ARG A 313 16.40 8.04 -12.74
N GLY A 314 16.54 8.79 -13.82
CA GLY A 314 17.66 9.72 -13.97
C GLY A 314 18.98 8.96 -14.01
N ARG A 315 19.75 9.01 -12.92
CA ARG A 315 21.01 8.27 -12.74
C ARG A 315 20.90 7.10 -11.74
N ILE A 316 19.72 6.88 -11.18
CA ILE A 316 19.50 5.90 -10.11
C ILE A 316 18.95 4.60 -10.73
N PRO A 317 19.65 3.46 -10.59
CA PRO A 317 19.11 2.17 -11.02
C PRO A 317 17.98 1.76 -10.07
N THR A 318 16.85 1.31 -10.62
CA THR A 318 15.78 0.73 -9.80
C THR A 318 16.06 -0.73 -9.48
N LEU A 319 16.72 -1.46 -10.38
CA LEU A 319 17.14 -2.84 -10.16
C LEU A 319 18.59 -2.86 -9.65
N VAL A 320 18.77 -3.26 -8.40
CA VAL A 320 20.04 -3.25 -7.66
C VAL A 320 20.45 -4.67 -7.24
N ASP A 321 21.63 -4.82 -6.63
CA ASP A 321 22.10 -6.13 -6.16
C ASP A 321 21.36 -6.58 -4.91
N ASN A 322 21.25 -5.67 -3.96
CA ASN A 322 20.53 -5.79 -2.70
C ASN A 322 19.84 -4.45 -2.43
N VAL A 323 18.57 -4.50 -2.01
CA VAL A 323 17.86 -3.28 -1.62
C VAL A 323 18.42 -2.70 -0.32
N LEU A 324 18.38 -1.38 -0.17
CA LEU A 324 18.78 -0.74 1.09
C LEU A 324 17.85 -1.12 2.25
N THR A 325 16.57 -1.32 1.95
CA THR A 325 15.57 -1.70 2.95
C THR A 325 14.56 -2.64 2.33
N CYS A 326 14.51 -3.87 2.82
CA CYS A 326 13.50 -4.85 2.40
C CYS A 326 12.19 -4.59 3.16
N ILE A 327 11.15 -4.19 2.43
CA ILE A 327 9.78 -4.05 2.95
C ILE A 327 8.91 -5.22 2.50
N THR A 328 9.06 -5.63 1.24
CA THR A 328 8.30 -6.73 0.64
C THR A 328 9.27 -7.79 0.16
N PRO A 329 9.26 -9.00 0.77
CA PRO A 329 10.19 -10.06 0.40
C PRO A 329 9.92 -10.56 -1.01
N GLY A 330 10.99 -10.90 -1.73
CA GLY A 330 10.87 -11.35 -3.11
C GLY A 330 10.11 -12.66 -3.31
N SER A 331 9.99 -13.48 -2.26
CA SER A 331 9.12 -14.67 -2.27
C SER A 331 7.63 -14.35 -2.46
N SER A 332 7.23 -13.08 -2.29
CA SER A 332 5.87 -12.57 -2.50
C SER A 332 5.72 -11.73 -3.77
N VAL A 333 6.75 -11.68 -4.61
CA VAL A 333 6.75 -10.92 -5.86
C VAL A 333 6.90 -11.88 -7.03
N ASP A 334 5.93 -11.89 -7.93
CA ASP A 334 5.91 -12.84 -9.04
C ASP A 334 6.57 -12.28 -10.29
N ILE A 335 6.32 -11.01 -10.60
CA ILE A 335 6.73 -10.40 -11.87
C ILE A 335 7.18 -8.96 -11.63
N LEU A 336 8.31 -8.59 -12.25
CA LEU A 336 8.75 -7.21 -12.43
C LEU A 336 8.51 -6.79 -13.89
N VAL A 337 7.80 -5.68 -14.09
CA VAL A 337 7.61 -5.05 -15.40
C VAL A 337 8.34 -3.71 -15.44
N THR A 338 9.20 -3.57 -16.45
CA THR A 338 9.98 -2.35 -16.69
C THR A 338 9.76 -1.81 -18.11
N ASP A 339 10.28 -0.62 -18.36
CA ASP A 339 10.35 -0.01 -19.69
C ASP A 339 11.33 -0.74 -20.63
N HIS A 340 12.09 -1.72 -20.12
CA HIS A 340 13.02 -2.53 -20.89
C HIS A 340 12.53 -3.96 -21.12
N GLY A 341 11.54 -4.43 -20.36
CA GLY A 341 10.94 -5.74 -20.49
C GLY A 341 10.43 -6.30 -19.16
N ILE A 342 10.00 -7.56 -19.20
CA ILE A 342 9.42 -8.29 -18.08
C ILE A 342 10.47 -9.23 -17.49
N ALA A 343 10.62 -9.27 -16.17
CA ALA A 343 11.38 -10.28 -15.46
C ALA A 343 10.41 -11.11 -14.59
N VAL A 344 10.47 -12.43 -14.73
CA VAL A 344 9.61 -13.37 -14.01
C VAL A 344 10.41 -14.00 -12.89
N ASN A 345 9.85 -14.03 -11.69
CA ASN A 345 10.49 -14.65 -10.54
C ASN A 345 10.62 -16.18 -10.75
N PRO A 346 11.81 -16.77 -10.54
CA PRO A 346 12.02 -18.20 -10.69
C PRO A 346 11.06 -19.12 -9.91
N HIS A 347 10.42 -18.66 -8.83
CA HIS A 347 9.42 -19.48 -8.12
C HIS A 347 8.12 -19.65 -8.93
N VAL A 348 7.86 -18.79 -9.91
CA VAL A 348 6.65 -18.84 -10.77
C VAL A 348 6.96 -19.39 -12.16
N ARG A 349 7.62 -20.56 -12.21
CA ARG A 349 8.14 -21.16 -13.46
C ARG A 349 7.11 -21.30 -14.58
N SER A 350 5.83 -21.49 -14.24
CA SER A 350 4.72 -21.58 -15.20
C SER A 350 4.63 -20.36 -16.13
N TRP A 351 5.02 -19.18 -15.66
CA TRP A 351 4.95 -17.93 -16.41
C TRP A 351 6.00 -17.78 -17.50
N GLN A 352 7.16 -18.44 -17.39
CA GLN A 352 8.16 -18.43 -18.45
C GLN A 352 7.59 -19.07 -19.73
N ASN A 353 6.78 -20.12 -19.58
CA ASN A 353 6.09 -20.75 -20.69
C ASN A 353 5.00 -19.86 -21.28
N VAL A 354 4.26 -19.11 -20.44
CA VAL A 354 3.29 -18.10 -20.90
C VAL A 354 3.99 -17.03 -21.74
N CYS A 355 5.10 -16.48 -21.24
CA CYS A 355 5.87 -15.46 -21.96
C CYS A 355 6.34 -15.97 -23.33
N ARG A 356 6.86 -17.20 -23.40
CA ARG A 356 7.28 -17.84 -24.67
C ARG A 356 6.10 -18.02 -25.63
N LYS A 357 4.98 -18.59 -25.18
CA LYS A 357 3.80 -18.86 -26.03
C LYS A 357 3.13 -17.59 -26.55
N ARG A 358 3.19 -16.50 -25.78
CA ARG A 358 2.53 -15.22 -26.09
C ARG A 358 3.48 -14.17 -26.68
N ALA A 359 4.73 -14.55 -26.97
CA ALA A 359 5.77 -13.67 -27.49
C ALA A 359 5.96 -12.38 -26.66
N LEU A 360 5.77 -12.47 -25.33
CA LEU A 360 6.05 -11.35 -24.43
C LEU A 360 7.56 -11.15 -24.32
N LYS A 361 8.02 -9.90 -24.41
CA LYS A 361 9.44 -9.56 -24.26
C LYS A 361 9.86 -9.72 -22.79
N TRP A 362 10.54 -10.83 -22.50
CA TRP A 362 11.00 -11.16 -21.15
C TRP A 362 12.52 -11.36 -21.11
N PHE A 363 13.12 -11.09 -19.96
CA PHE A 363 14.55 -11.25 -19.72
C PHE A 363 14.80 -11.95 -18.38
N PRO A 364 15.93 -12.68 -18.25
CA PRO A 364 16.41 -13.06 -16.94
C PRO A 364 16.72 -11.78 -16.15
N LEU A 365 16.47 -11.80 -14.84
CA LEU A 365 16.67 -10.63 -13.99
C LEU A 365 18.12 -10.12 -14.03
N SER A 366 19.09 -11.02 -14.17
CA SER A 366 20.50 -10.67 -14.38
C SER A 366 20.74 -9.81 -15.63
N GLY A 367 19.99 -10.05 -16.71
CA GLY A 367 20.05 -9.23 -17.92
C GLY A 367 19.47 -7.84 -17.72
N CYS A 368 18.38 -7.72 -16.94
CA CYS A 368 17.84 -6.41 -16.54
C CYS A 368 18.83 -5.63 -15.67
N ARG A 369 19.50 -6.31 -14.72
CA ARG A 369 20.51 -5.72 -13.82
C ARG A 369 21.69 -5.18 -14.63
N GLU A 370 22.26 -6.00 -15.51
CA GLU A 370 23.36 -5.59 -16.36
C GLU A 370 22.97 -4.39 -17.23
N ARG A 371 21.74 -4.39 -17.76
CA ARG A 371 21.21 -3.26 -18.51
C ARG A 371 21.09 -2.00 -17.66
N ALA A 372 20.67 -2.10 -16.41
CA ALA A 372 20.60 -0.95 -15.50
C ALA A 372 22.00 -0.37 -15.25
N ARG A 373 22.98 -1.22 -14.94
CA ARG A 373 24.38 -0.84 -14.72
C ARG A 373 25.03 -0.19 -15.94
N LEU A 374 24.78 -0.72 -17.14
CA LEU A 374 25.27 -0.10 -18.38
C LEU A 374 24.73 1.32 -18.58
N LEU A 375 23.55 1.64 -18.04
CA LEU A 375 22.93 2.96 -18.16
C LEU A 375 23.33 3.92 -17.04
N THR A 376 23.63 3.42 -15.84
CA THR A 376 23.88 4.25 -14.65
C THR A 376 25.33 4.26 -14.18
N GLY A 377 26.13 3.30 -14.60
CA GLY A 377 27.37 2.92 -13.93
C GLY A 377 27.11 2.15 -12.63
N GLU A 378 28.19 1.82 -11.93
CA GLU A 378 28.11 1.23 -10.59
C GLU A 378 27.71 2.31 -9.56
N PRO A 379 26.67 2.09 -8.76
CA PRO A 379 26.27 3.04 -7.73
C PRO A 379 27.32 3.13 -6.63
N GLN A 380 27.58 4.35 -6.15
CA GLN A 380 28.44 4.55 -4.99
C GLN A 380 27.73 4.03 -3.73
N PRO A 381 28.40 3.21 -2.90
CA PRO A 381 27.84 2.81 -1.61
C PRO A 381 27.54 4.01 -0.72
N ILE A 382 26.44 3.92 0.04
CA ILE A 382 26.02 4.95 0.97
C ILE A 382 26.70 4.70 2.32
N GLU A 383 27.20 5.76 2.95
CA GLU A 383 27.77 5.67 4.29
C GLU A 383 26.65 5.69 5.35
N PHE A 384 26.63 4.66 6.20
CA PHE A 384 25.73 4.58 7.34
C PHE A 384 26.53 4.59 8.64
N THR A 385 25.93 5.14 9.70
CA THR A 385 26.41 4.96 11.07
C THR A 385 25.79 3.69 11.67
N ASP A 386 26.33 3.19 12.79
CA ASP A 386 25.77 2.03 13.50
C ASP A 386 24.43 2.31 14.21
N ARG A 387 23.96 3.57 14.23
CA ARG A 387 22.71 3.95 14.89
C ARG A 387 21.50 3.46 14.11
N VAL A 388 20.73 2.57 14.74
CA VAL A 388 19.43 2.12 14.22
C VAL A 388 18.38 3.23 14.39
N VAL A 389 17.90 3.82 13.29
CA VAL A 389 16.88 4.89 13.31
C VAL A 389 15.45 4.37 13.19
N ALA A 390 15.27 3.19 12.58
CA ALA A 390 13.97 2.55 12.41
C ALA A 390 14.09 1.03 12.34
N ARG A 391 13.03 0.33 12.71
CA ARG A 391 12.87 -1.13 12.58
C ARG A 391 11.66 -1.43 11.71
N CYS A 392 11.86 -2.17 10.64
CA CYS A 392 10.76 -2.62 9.78
C CYS A 392 10.28 -3.99 10.25
N ALA A 393 9.04 -4.06 10.72
CA ALA A 393 8.38 -5.31 11.05
C ALA A 393 7.92 -5.98 9.75
N LEU A 394 8.64 -7.03 9.33
CA LEU A 394 8.13 -7.97 8.33
C LEU A 394 7.08 -8.88 8.98
N PRO A 395 6.04 -9.31 8.25
CA PRO A 395 5.08 -10.29 8.77
C PRO A 395 5.82 -11.54 9.27
N ARG A 396 5.62 -11.93 10.54
CA ARG A 396 6.38 -13.02 11.19
C ARG A 396 6.23 -14.38 10.48
N TRP A 397 5.21 -14.57 9.63
CA TRP A 397 5.00 -15.78 8.83
C TRP A 397 6.09 -16.07 7.78
N LEU A 398 6.96 -15.10 7.46
CA LEU A 398 8.13 -15.32 6.60
C LEU A 398 9.30 -15.99 7.33
N GLY A 399 9.30 -15.97 8.67
CA GLY A 399 10.39 -16.54 9.49
C GLY A 399 10.63 -18.03 9.26
N ASP A 400 9.59 -18.79 8.92
CA ASP A 400 9.71 -20.23 8.68
C ASP A 400 10.02 -20.59 7.20
N ARG A 401 10.05 -19.59 6.30
CA ARG A 401 10.40 -19.78 4.86
C ARG A 401 11.66 -19.04 4.41
N CYS A 402 12.15 -18.06 5.16
CA CYS A 402 13.36 -17.29 4.82
C CYS A 402 14.60 -17.62 5.65
N CYS A 403 14.47 -18.30 6.81
CA CYS A 403 15.61 -18.65 7.66
C CYS A 403 16.22 -20.02 7.28
N THR A 404 16.63 -20.18 6.03
CA THR A 404 17.61 -21.22 5.64
C THR A 404 18.62 -20.61 4.68
N SER A 405 19.44 -19.69 5.17
CA SER A 405 20.82 -19.48 4.68
C SER A 405 21.52 -18.43 5.55
N GLY A 406 22.65 -18.79 6.16
CA GLY A 406 23.51 -17.83 6.86
C GLY A 406 24.00 -18.23 8.26
N GLU A 407 24.31 -19.50 8.49
CA GLU A 407 25.48 -19.84 9.31
C GLU A 407 26.57 -20.30 8.34
N GLU A 408 27.45 -19.37 7.96
CA GLU A 408 28.89 -19.57 7.67
C GLU A 408 29.59 -18.21 7.55
#